data_AF-A0A6N7HRF3-F1
#
_entry.id   AF-A0A6N7HRF3-F1
#
_cell.length_a   1.000
_cell.length_b   1.000
_cell.length_c   1.000
_cell.angle_alpha   90.00
_cell.angle_beta   90.00
_cell.angle_gamma   90.00
#
_symmetry.space_group_name_H-M   'P 1'
#
loop_
_entity.id
_entity.type
_entity.pdbx_description
1 polymer ?
#
loop_
_entity_poly.entity_id
_entity_poly.type
_entity_poly.pdbx_seq_one_letter_code
_entity_poly.pdbx_strand_id
1 'polypeptide(L)'
;MSARRAAYAVGGAAVAALTAVGLTLSPATAGASGDTLSTAYAIGASGLLDVAKTPYLDSSNGFQEKSLANLDVPENLLSTGVLNSSVDEGSASSSVADLKVSLAQILDNDMLGLTASLIKATCEEGEGSAALADAKIAGKDLDVSPPPNTGVEVPGLGGVVLNKQEKNEDGSLSVTALHIDLGGQQTIDIANASCGMSEDDAPKPPGDGDDGGDDGGKAPRPTPVAGHHPVTG
;
A
#
# COMPACT_ATOMS: atom_id res chain seq x y z
N MET A 1 68.80 -21.26 22.39
CA MET A 1 68.40 -20.06 23.17
C MET A 1 66.88 -20.09 23.27
N SER A 2 66.34 -20.74 24.30
CA SER A 2 65.72 -20.11 25.48
C SER A 2 64.35 -19.50 25.12
N ALA A 3 63.24 -20.26 25.12
CA ALA A 3 62.45 -20.72 26.26
C ALA A 3 61.79 -19.61 27.10
N ARG A 4 60.44 -19.58 27.09
CA ARG A 4 59.46 -19.32 28.19
C ARG A 4 58.06 -19.40 27.53
N ARG A 5 57.30 -20.50 27.64
CA ARG A 5 56.36 -20.90 28.73
C ARG A 5 55.48 -19.71 29.15
N ALA A 6 54.14 -19.78 29.14
CA ALA A 6 53.32 -20.84 29.74
C ALA A 6 51.92 -20.96 29.10
N ALA A 7 51.46 -22.21 29.06
CA ALA A 7 50.07 -22.62 28.91
C ALA A 7 49.33 -22.52 30.24
N TYR A 8 48.01 -22.38 30.21
CA TYR A 8 47.11 -23.14 31.10
C TYR A 8 45.89 -23.60 30.31
N ALA A 9 45.77 -24.92 30.24
CA ALA A 9 44.58 -25.66 29.83
C ALA A 9 43.79 -26.05 31.08
N VAL A 10 42.62 -26.67 30.83
CA VAL A 10 41.77 -27.41 31.78
C VAL A 10 40.90 -26.48 32.63
N GLY A 11 39.59 -26.62 32.72
CA GLY A 11 38.65 -27.67 32.35
C GLY A 11 37.38 -27.43 33.17
N GLY A 12 36.26 -28.06 32.80
CA GLY A 12 35.08 -28.07 33.65
C GLY A 12 33.77 -28.02 32.88
N ALA A 13 33.39 -29.16 32.30
CA ALA A 13 31.97 -29.46 32.13
C ALA A 13 31.38 -29.63 33.54
N ALA A 14 30.59 -28.67 33.99
CA ALA A 14 29.72 -28.81 35.14
C ALA A 14 28.28 -28.84 34.63
N VAL A 15 27.75 -30.06 34.50
CA VAL A 15 26.31 -30.31 34.41
C VAL A 15 25.74 -30.01 35.80
N ALA A 16 25.05 -28.88 35.94
CA ALA A 16 24.23 -28.58 37.10
C ALA A 16 22.78 -28.44 36.64
N ALA A 17 22.01 -29.51 36.85
CA ALA A 17 20.57 -29.48 36.75
C ALA A 17 20.02 -28.66 37.93
N LEU A 18 19.44 -27.49 37.61
CA LEU A 18 18.58 -26.72 38.51
C LEU A 18 17.29 -26.43 37.75
N THR A 19 16.24 -27.13 38.15
CA THR A 19 14.86 -26.86 37.73
C THR A 19 14.41 -25.53 38.32
N ALA A 20 14.32 -24.51 37.48
CA ALA A 20 13.56 -23.29 37.73
C ALA A 20 12.97 -22.86 36.38
N VAL A 21 11.69 -22.51 36.37
CA VAL A 21 10.94 -22.01 35.21
C VAL A 21 11.66 -20.78 34.66
N GLY A 22 12.48 -20.96 33.63
CA GLY A 22 13.30 -19.91 33.03
C GLY A 22 12.71 -19.53 31.68
N LEU A 23 12.15 -18.32 31.61
CA LEU A 23 11.73 -17.71 30.35
C LEU A 23 12.89 -17.77 29.35
N THR A 24 12.69 -18.49 28.25
CA THR A 24 13.53 -18.36 27.07
C THR A 24 13.27 -16.99 26.48
N LEU A 25 14.09 -16.00 26.82
CA LEU A 25 14.21 -14.79 26.01
C LEU A 25 14.82 -15.21 24.68
N SER A 26 13.97 -15.52 23.71
CA SER A 26 14.35 -15.50 22.30
C SER A 26 14.95 -14.12 22.04
N PRO A 27 16.12 -14.00 21.37
CA PRO A 27 16.55 -12.72 20.89
C PRO A 27 15.43 -12.19 19.99
N ALA A 28 14.79 -11.09 20.41
CA ALA A 28 13.95 -10.32 19.52
C ALA A 28 14.86 -9.92 18.37
N THR A 29 14.71 -10.59 17.23
CA THR A 29 15.16 -10.02 15.97
C THR A 29 14.42 -8.70 15.88
N ALA A 30 15.11 -7.59 16.09
CA ALA A 30 14.64 -6.30 15.65
C ALA A 30 14.24 -6.52 14.18
N GLY A 31 12.93 -6.56 13.93
CA GLY A 31 12.43 -6.46 12.57
C GLY A 31 13.07 -5.20 12.02
N ALA A 32 13.66 -5.29 10.83
CA ALA A 32 14.03 -4.09 10.13
C ALA A 32 12.73 -3.29 9.97
N SER A 33 12.61 -2.26 10.79
CA SER A 33 11.77 -1.09 10.63
C SER A 33 12.02 -0.50 9.26
N GLY A 34 11.35 -1.05 8.25
CA GLY A 34 11.50 -0.66 6.87
C GLY A 34 10.30 0.18 6.51
N ASP A 35 10.47 1.50 6.44
CA ASP A 35 9.51 2.35 5.74
C ASP A 35 9.24 1.74 4.38
N THR A 36 7.98 1.40 4.13
CA THR A 36 7.59 0.89 2.82
C THR A 36 7.37 2.07 1.89
N LEU A 37 7.88 1.96 0.66
CA LEU A 37 7.75 3.04 -0.31
C LEU A 37 6.34 3.06 -0.90
N SER A 38 5.80 4.25 -1.09
CA SER A 38 4.62 4.44 -1.93
C SER A 38 5.03 4.26 -3.39
N THR A 39 4.18 3.62 -4.19
CA THR A 39 4.41 3.42 -5.62
C THR A 39 3.15 3.73 -6.41
N ALA A 40 3.31 4.17 -7.66
CA ALA A 40 2.17 4.42 -8.54
C ALA A 40 2.52 4.08 -9.99
N TYR A 41 1.54 3.55 -10.71
CA TYR A 41 1.62 3.45 -12.16
C TYR A 41 0.26 3.58 -12.83
N ALA A 42 0.22 4.17 -14.03
CA ALA A 42 -1.05 4.45 -14.71
C ALA A 42 -1.58 3.27 -15.52
N ILE A 43 -0.70 2.49 -16.15
CA ILE A 43 -1.08 1.28 -16.85
C ILE A 43 -0.03 0.20 -16.70
N GLY A 44 -0.48 -1.04 -16.60
CA GLY A 44 0.36 -2.23 -16.68
C GLY A 44 -0.46 -3.39 -17.23
N ALA A 45 0.15 -4.25 -18.02
CA ALA A 45 -0.49 -5.46 -18.52
C ALA A 45 0.53 -6.58 -18.63
N SER A 46 0.13 -7.81 -18.36
CA SER A 46 1.01 -8.97 -18.47
C SER A 46 0.28 -10.20 -19.01
N GLY A 47 0.98 -11.06 -19.73
CA GLY A 47 0.42 -12.24 -20.37
C GLY A 47 0.69 -12.26 -21.87
N LEU A 48 -0.36 -12.33 -22.68
CA LEU A 48 -0.29 -12.30 -24.15
C LEU A 48 0.17 -10.94 -24.67
N LEU A 49 -0.27 -9.87 -24.01
CA LEU A 49 0.19 -8.50 -24.18
C LEU A 49 0.96 -8.10 -22.92
N ASP A 50 2.24 -7.76 -23.10
CA ASP A 50 3.08 -7.22 -22.04
C ASP A 50 3.22 -5.70 -22.22
N VAL A 51 2.69 -4.95 -21.27
CA VAL A 51 2.84 -3.49 -21.17
C VAL A 51 3.52 -3.19 -19.85
N ALA A 52 4.75 -2.70 -19.94
CA ALA A 52 5.49 -2.26 -18.78
C ALA A 52 4.70 -1.20 -17.99
N LYS A 53 4.80 -1.25 -16.65
CA LYS A 53 4.18 -0.27 -15.75
C LYS A 53 4.60 1.15 -16.15
N THR A 54 3.66 1.94 -16.66
CA THR A 54 3.96 3.21 -17.32
C THR A 54 2.93 4.31 -16.99
N PRO A 55 3.37 5.54 -16.65
CA PRO A 55 4.66 5.80 -15.99
C PRO A 55 4.71 5.04 -14.65
N TYR A 56 5.89 4.63 -14.21
CA TYR A 56 6.09 4.07 -12.87
C TYR A 56 6.88 5.06 -12.02
N LEU A 57 6.49 5.24 -10.76
CA LEU A 57 7.16 6.05 -9.75
C LEU A 57 7.18 5.35 -8.40
N ASP A 58 8.15 5.73 -7.58
CA ASP A 58 8.24 5.38 -6.16
C ASP A 58 8.68 6.59 -5.33
N SER A 59 8.36 6.57 -4.02
CA SER A 59 8.63 7.67 -3.10
C SER A 59 10.06 7.72 -2.56
N SER A 60 11.03 6.98 -3.15
CA SER A 60 12.41 6.94 -2.65
C SER A 60 13.12 8.29 -2.64
N ASN A 61 12.62 9.24 -3.43
CA ASN A 61 13.15 10.60 -3.56
C ASN A 61 12.12 11.66 -3.12
N GLY A 62 11.21 11.31 -2.21
CA GLY A 62 10.09 12.15 -1.77
C GLY A 62 9.01 12.30 -2.84
N PHE A 63 8.28 13.43 -2.82
CA PHE A 63 7.24 13.73 -3.79
C PHE A 63 7.75 13.66 -5.25
N GLN A 64 7.09 12.86 -6.07
CA GLN A 64 7.32 12.77 -7.50
C GLN A 64 6.00 12.79 -8.26
N GLU A 65 6.03 13.39 -9.44
CA GLU A 65 4.90 13.35 -10.38
C GLU A 65 5.42 13.20 -11.80
N LYS A 66 4.76 12.34 -12.58
CA LYS A 66 5.06 12.13 -13.98
C LYS A 66 3.79 12.02 -14.79
N SER A 67 3.73 12.83 -15.83
CA SER A 67 2.68 12.79 -16.83
C SER A 67 3.25 12.36 -18.18
N LEU A 68 2.55 11.47 -18.85
CA LEU A 68 2.82 11.08 -20.23
C LEU A 68 1.60 11.43 -21.08
N ALA A 69 1.84 12.16 -22.16
CA ALA A 69 0.83 12.42 -23.16
C ALA A 69 0.80 11.25 -24.13
N ASN A 70 -0.36 10.63 -24.21
CA ASN A 70 -0.74 9.61 -25.16
C ASN A 70 0.11 8.32 -25.11
N LEU A 71 -0.55 7.18 -24.98
CA LEU A 71 0.08 5.88 -25.16
C LEU A 71 -0.80 5.05 -26.08
N ASP A 72 -0.29 4.80 -27.27
CA ASP A 72 -0.90 3.93 -28.25
C ASP A 72 -0.05 2.66 -28.39
N VAL A 73 -0.69 1.53 -28.15
CA VAL A 73 -0.13 0.20 -28.41
C VAL A 73 -0.56 -0.22 -29.83
N PRO A 74 0.29 -0.96 -30.58
CA PRO A 74 -0.03 -1.43 -31.92
C PRO A 74 -1.39 -2.11 -32.04
N GLU A 75 -1.91 -2.12 -33.27
CA GLU A 75 -3.20 -2.72 -33.63
C GLU A 75 -4.42 -2.12 -32.90
N ASN A 76 -4.29 -0.90 -32.35
CA ASN A 76 -5.32 -0.21 -31.56
C ASN A 76 -5.81 -1.02 -30.36
N LEU A 77 -4.94 -1.87 -29.81
CA LEU A 77 -5.28 -2.73 -28.68
C LEU A 77 -5.48 -1.91 -27.40
N LEU A 78 -4.69 -0.85 -27.24
CA LEU A 78 -4.76 0.10 -26.14
C LEU A 78 -4.42 1.49 -26.67
N SER A 79 -5.25 2.47 -26.34
CA SER A 79 -5.05 3.89 -26.61
C SER A 79 -5.47 4.68 -25.37
N THR A 80 -4.70 5.71 -25.04
CA THR A 80 -4.93 6.57 -23.86
C THR A 80 -4.58 8.00 -24.21
N GLY A 81 -5.24 9.00 -23.63
CA GLY A 81 -4.94 10.41 -23.87
C GLY A 81 -3.84 10.95 -22.95
N VAL A 82 -3.99 10.80 -21.65
CA VAL A 82 -3.00 11.24 -20.65
C VAL A 82 -2.88 10.21 -19.55
N LEU A 83 -1.65 9.88 -19.18
CA LEU A 83 -1.33 9.04 -18.03
C LEU A 83 -0.62 9.90 -16.99
N ASN A 84 -1.13 9.93 -15.78
CA ASN A 84 -0.51 10.64 -14.66
C ASN A 84 -0.28 9.66 -13.51
N SER A 85 0.88 9.77 -12.89
CA SER A 85 1.18 9.07 -11.64
C SER A 85 1.90 10.04 -10.72
N SER A 86 1.56 9.99 -9.44
CA SER A 86 2.14 10.79 -8.39
C SER A 86 2.31 9.95 -7.13
N VAL A 87 3.39 10.17 -6.42
CA VAL A 87 3.75 9.49 -5.18
C VAL A 87 4.29 10.51 -4.20
N ASP A 88 4.02 10.28 -2.93
CA ASP A 88 4.65 10.93 -1.79
C ASP A 88 4.84 9.91 -0.66
N GLU A 89 5.47 10.30 0.43
CA GLU A 89 5.50 9.51 1.65
C GLU A 89 4.05 9.24 2.12
N GLY A 90 3.69 7.97 2.33
CA GLY A 90 2.35 7.57 2.77
C GLY A 90 1.21 7.78 1.77
N SER A 91 1.46 8.33 0.58
CA SER A 91 0.41 8.56 -0.42
C SER A 91 0.84 8.25 -1.86
N ALA A 92 -0.13 7.84 -2.66
CA ALA A 92 0.03 7.57 -4.07
C ALA A 92 -1.26 7.89 -4.83
N SER A 93 -1.13 8.39 -6.04
CA SER A 93 -2.26 8.56 -6.94
C SER A 93 -1.88 8.26 -8.37
N SER A 94 -2.86 7.77 -9.13
CA SER A 94 -2.67 7.43 -10.52
C SER A 94 -3.94 7.69 -11.29
N SER A 95 -3.82 8.21 -12.51
CA SER A 95 -4.97 8.44 -13.38
C SER A 95 -4.68 8.26 -14.86
N VAL A 96 -5.70 7.87 -15.59
CA VAL A 96 -5.69 7.70 -17.04
C VAL A 96 -6.90 8.42 -17.62
N ALA A 97 -6.64 9.33 -18.56
CA ALA A 97 -7.66 10.01 -19.33
C ALA A 97 -7.84 9.37 -20.72
N ASP A 98 -9.06 9.41 -21.23
CA ASP A 98 -9.43 8.96 -22.58
C ASP A 98 -8.95 7.53 -22.90
N LEU A 99 -9.21 6.59 -21.98
CA LEU A 99 -8.85 5.19 -22.15
C LEU A 99 -9.75 4.51 -23.17
N LYS A 100 -9.12 3.75 -24.07
CA LYS A 100 -9.76 2.79 -24.97
C LYS A 100 -8.93 1.52 -25.01
N VAL A 101 -9.53 0.39 -24.67
CA VAL A 101 -8.92 -0.94 -24.81
C VAL A 101 -9.82 -1.78 -25.68
N SER A 102 -9.26 -2.34 -26.74
CA SER A 102 -9.93 -3.35 -27.56
C SER A 102 -9.42 -4.71 -27.15
N LEU A 103 -10.26 -5.55 -26.56
CA LEU A 103 -9.89 -6.92 -26.22
C LEU A 103 -10.28 -7.91 -27.33
N ALA A 104 -10.82 -7.39 -28.43
CA ALA A 104 -11.31 -8.16 -29.57
C ALA A 104 -10.27 -9.11 -30.15
N GLN A 105 -9.02 -8.64 -30.30
CA GLN A 105 -7.93 -9.44 -30.85
C GLN A 105 -7.40 -10.51 -29.89
N ILE A 106 -7.63 -10.35 -28.58
CA ILE A 106 -7.19 -11.30 -27.56
C ILE A 106 -8.24 -12.40 -27.38
N LEU A 107 -9.52 -12.05 -27.53
CA LEU A 107 -10.66 -12.90 -27.18
C LEU A 107 -11.52 -13.32 -28.37
N ASP A 108 -11.10 -13.01 -29.61
CA ASP A 108 -11.86 -13.20 -30.85
C ASP A 108 -13.31 -12.67 -30.75
N ASN A 109 -13.51 -11.54 -30.03
CA ASN A 109 -14.82 -10.97 -29.74
C ASN A 109 -14.82 -9.44 -29.89
N ASP A 110 -15.26 -8.97 -31.06
CA ASP A 110 -15.32 -7.54 -31.43
C ASP A 110 -16.19 -6.67 -30.51
N MET A 111 -17.10 -7.25 -29.74
CA MET A 111 -17.98 -6.49 -28.84
C MET A 111 -17.30 -6.17 -27.49
N LEU A 112 -16.14 -6.75 -27.24
CA LEU A 112 -15.50 -6.71 -25.94
C LEU A 112 -14.42 -5.62 -25.89
N GLY A 113 -14.89 -4.39 -25.63
CA GLY A 113 -14.05 -3.21 -25.46
C GLY A 113 -14.27 -2.55 -24.10
N LEU A 114 -13.26 -1.82 -23.64
CA LEU A 114 -13.31 -0.95 -22.47
C LEU A 114 -13.08 0.49 -22.93
N THR A 115 -13.92 1.42 -22.47
CA THR A 115 -13.74 2.85 -22.69
C THR A 115 -13.97 3.60 -21.41
N ALA A 116 -13.19 4.65 -21.13
CA ALA A 116 -13.44 5.56 -20.01
C ALA A 116 -12.87 6.94 -20.31
N SER A 117 -13.53 8.00 -19.84
CA SER A 117 -13.01 9.36 -19.95
C SER A 117 -11.96 9.66 -18.88
N LEU A 118 -12.14 9.11 -17.69
CA LEU A 118 -11.17 9.19 -16.60
C LEU A 118 -11.24 7.92 -15.75
N ILE A 119 -10.09 7.37 -15.41
CA ILE A 119 -9.96 6.37 -14.34
C ILE A 119 -8.92 6.89 -13.37
N LYS A 120 -9.22 6.90 -12.08
CA LYS A 120 -8.32 7.36 -11.03
C LYS A 120 -8.32 6.39 -9.86
N ALA A 121 -7.13 6.11 -9.34
CA ALA A 121 -6.92 5.49 -8.03
C ALA A 121 -6.19 6.46 -7.11
N THR A 122 -6.48 6.36 -5.81
CA THR A 122 -5.80 7.12 -4.77
C THR A 122 -5.63 6.23 -3.55
N CYS A 123 -4.45 6.29 -2.94
CA CYS A 123 -4.10 5.62 -1.69
C CYS A 123 -3.45 6.67 -0.80
N GLU A 124 -3.97 6.86 0.40
CA GLU A 124 -3.48 7.86 1.35
C GLU A 124 -3.60 7.27 2.75
N GLU A 125 -2.47 7.19 3.47
CA GLU A 125 -2.43 6.73 4.87
C GLU A 125 -3.13 5.37 5.11
N GLY A 126 -3.04 4.46 4.12
CA GLY A 126 -3.67 3.14 4.19
C GLY A 126 -5.17 3.13 3.86
N GLU A 127 -5.73 4.22 3.35
CA GLU A 127 -7.08 4.30 2.80
C GLU A 127 -7.05 4.38 1.26
N GLY A 128 -7.82 3.52 0.61
CA GLY A 128 -7.87 3.42 -0.84
C GLY A 128 -9.21 3.85 -1.44
N SER A 129 -9.17 4.52 -2.59
CA SER A 129 -10.37 4.85 -3.37
C SER A 129 -10.14 4.80 -4.87
N ALA A 130 -11.23 4.61 -5.62
CA ALA A 130 -11.23 4.67 -7.07
C ALA A 130 -12.39 5.52 -7.59
N ALA A 131 -12.15 6.20 -8.71
CA ALA A 131 -13.16 6.96 -9.43
C ALA A 131 -13.08 6.65 -10.94
N LEU A 132 -14.23 6.41 -11.55
CA LEU A 132 -14.36 6.07 -12.96
C LEU A 132 -15.38 6.99 -13.62
N ALA A 133 -14.97 7.80 -14.60
CA ALA A 133 -15.87 8.67 -15.34
C ALA A 133 -16.17 8.08 -16.72
N ASP A 134 -17.46 7.98 -17.04
CA ASP A 134 -17.99 7.44 -18.30
C ASP A 134 -17.38 6.09 -18.69
N ALA A 135 -17.08 5.26 -17.69
CA ALA A 135 -16.43 3.99 -17.88
C ALA A 135 -17.43 2.90 -18.28
N LYS A 136 -17.13 2.21 -19.38
CA LYS A 136 -17.95 1.15 -19.95
C LYS A 136 -17.11 -0.04 -20.34
N ILE A 137 -17.60 -1.24 -20.06
CA ILE A 137 -16.98 -2.49 -20.50
C ILE A 137 -18.01 -3.37 -21.20
N ALA A 138 -17.69 -3.84 -22.41
CA ALA A 138 -18.63 -4.56 -23.27
C ALA A 138 -20.01 -3.86 -23.40
N GLY A 139 -20.00 -2.52 -23.44
CA GLY A 139 -21.21 -1.69 -23.50
C GLY A 139 -21.97 -1.49 -22.18
N LYS A 140 -21.56 -2.14 -21.09
CA LYS A 140 -22.15 -1.96 -19.74
C LYS A 140 -21.45 -0.84 -18.98
N ASP A 141 -22.24 0.06 -18.41
CA ASP A 141 -21.75 1.12 -17.52
C ASP A 141 -21.17 0.54 -16.22
N LEU A 142 -20.03 1.11 -15.81
CA LEU A 142 -19.37 0.82 -14.54
C LEU A 142 -19.77 1.88 -13.50
N ASP A 143 -19.73 1.50 -12.22
CA ASP A 143 -19.97 2.45 -11.13
C ASP A 143 -18.88 3.53 -11.13
N VAL A 144 -19.28 4.77 -10.90
CA VAL A 144 -18.38 5.93 -10.87
C VAL A 144 -17.54 5.98 -9.61
N SER A 145 -18.02 5.41 -8.50
CA SER A 145 -17.31 5.33 -7.23
C SER A 145 -17.59 3.98 -6.56
N PRO A 146 -17.01 2.89 -7.11
CA PRO A 146 -17.27 1.56 -6.62
C PRO A 146 -16.66 1.36 -5.21
N PRO A 147 -17.36 0.66 -4.30
CA PRO A 147 -16.77 0.17 -3.07
C PRO A 147 -15.51 -0.69 -3.32
N PRO A 148 -14.66 -0.87 -2.32
CA PRO A 148 -13.49 -1.74 -2.44
C PRO A 148 -13.85 -3.15 -2.92
N ASN A 149 -13.06 -3.69 -3.84
CA ASN A 149 -13.16 -5.06 -4.37
C ASN A 149 -14.53 -5.38 -5.03
N THR A 150 -15.07 -4.44 -5.80
CA THR A 150 -16.36 -4.61 -6.49
C THR A 150 -16.21 -5.47 -7.75
N GLY A 151 -16.70 -6.70 -7.73
CA GLY A 151 -16.71 -7.57 -8.91
C GLY A 151 -17.74 -7.13 -9.96
N VAL A 152 -17.35 -7.14 -11.24
CA VAL A 152 -18.25 -6.93 -12.38
C VAL A 152 -18.21 -8.16 -13.27
N GLU A 153 -19.36 -8.83 -13.37
CA GLU A 153 -19.51 -9.95 -14.29
C GLU A 153 -19.71 -9.43 -15.72
N VAL A 154 -18.81 -9.86 -16.61
CA VAL A 154 -18.85 -9.55 -18.03
C VAL A 154 -18.69 -10.87 -18.79
N PRO A 155 -19.71 -11.30 -19.57
CA PRO A 155 -19.62 -12.52 -20.36
C PRO A 155 -18.40 -12.52 -21.29
N GLY A 156 -17.61 -13.59 -21.26
CA GLY A 156 -16.39 -13.72 -22.06
C GLY A 156 -15.12 -13.15 -21.41
N LEU A 157 -15.22 -12.56 -20.21
CA LEU A 157 -14.08 -12.20 -19.37
C LEU A 157 -13.95 -13.18 -18.19
N GLY A 158 -12.70 -13.41 -17.74
CA GLY A 158 -12.42 -14.24 -16.56
C GLY A 158 -12.81 -13.54 -15.26
N GLY A 159 -12.56 -12.24 -15.17
CA GLY A 159 -12.99 -11.39 -14.07
C GLY A 159 -12.66 -9.92 -14.29
N VAL A 160 -13.51 -9.04 -13.74
CA VAL A 160 -13.27 -7.60 -13.70
C VAL A 160 -13.51 -7.13 -12.27
N VAL A 161 -12.53 -6.45 -11.68
CA VAL A 161 -12.60 -5.95 -10.32
C VAL A 161 -12.44 -4.44 -10.29
N LEU A 162 -13.53 -3.82 -9.86
CA LEU A 162 -13.76 -2.48 -9.34
C LEU A 162 -12.90 -2.14 -8.13
N ASN A 163 -12.05 -1.12 -8.16
CA ASN A 163 -11.38 -0.64 -6.94
C ASN A 163 -10.73 -1.81 -6.16
N LYS A 164 -9.89 -2.60 -6.84
CA LYS A 164 -9.22 -3.74 -6.22
C LYS A 164 -8.28 -3.21 -5.16
N GLN A 165 -8.47 -3.66 -3.92
CA GLN A 165 -7.67 -3.26 -2.78
C GLN A 165 -7.09 -4.49 -2.12
N GLU A 166 -5.76 -4.51 -1.98
CA GLU A 166 -5.03 -5.62 -1.38
C GLU A 166 -3.95 -5.09 -0.43
N LYS A 167 -3.90 -5.70 0.76
CA LYS A 167 -2.83 -5.43 1.72
C LYS A 167 -1.65 -6.33 1.39
N ASN A 168 -0.51 -5.74 1.12
CA ASN A 168 0.72 -6.44 0.76
C ASN A 168 1.41 -7.01 2.02
N GLU A 169 2.33 -7.97 1.82
CA GLU A 169 3.07 -8.60 2.93
C GLU A 169 3.95 -7.62 3.69
N ASP A 170 4.37 -6.54 3.03
CA ASP A 170 5.16 -5.45 3.62
C ASP A 170 4.30 -4.45 4.43
N GLY A 171 2.97 -4.63 4.45
CA GLY A 171 2.02 -3.80 5.17
C GLY A 171 1.37 -2.72 4.30
N SER A 172 1.95 -2.35 3.16
CA SER A 172 1.40 -1.33 2.26
C SER A 172 0.03 -1.73 1.70
N LEU A 173 -0.79 -0.74 1.33
CA LEU A 173 -2.06 -0.96 0.64
C LEU A 173 -1.90 -0.67 -0.85
N SER A 174 -2.17 -1.65 -1.70
CA SER A 174 -2.27 -1.48 -3.15
C SER A 174 -3.73 -1.24 -3.55
N VAL A 175 -3.97 -0.22 -4.36
CA VAL A 175 -5.28 0.14 -4.92
C VAL A 175 -5.18 0.19 -6.44
N THR A 176 -5.92 -0.65 -7.13
CA THR A 176 -6.09 -0.59 -8.59
C THR A 176 -7.52 -0.20 -8.91
N ALA A 177 -7.70 0.91 -9.63
CA ALA A 177 -9.05 1.39 -9.94
C ALA A 177 -9.83 0.41 -10.81
N LEU A 178 -9.17 -0.21 -11.78
CA LEU A 178 -9.74 -1.23 -12.65
C LEU A 178 -8.73 -2.34 -12.90
N HIS A 179 -9.05 -3.55 -12.45
CA HIS A 179 -8.30 -4.77 -12.70
C HIS A 179 -9.10 -5.71 -13.60
N ILE A 180 -8.49 -6.24 -14.66
CA ILE A 180 -9.12 -7.19 -15.59
C ILE A 180 -8.25 -8.44 -15.65
N ASP A 181 -8.90 -9.60 -15.52
CA ASP A 181 -8.30 -10.93 -15.64
C ASP A 181 -9.02 -11.73 -16.74
N LEU A 182 -8.24 -12.29 -17.68
CA LEU A 182 -8.72 -13.13 -18.78
C LEU A 182 -8.49 -14.63 -18.51
N GLY A 183 -8.88 -15.10 -17.32
CA GLY A 183 -8.71 -16.48 -16.89
C GLY A 183 -7.24 -16.84 -16.67
N GLY A 184 -6.46 -15.91 -16.12
CA GLY A 184 -5.02 -16.05 -15.86
C GLY A 184 -4.11 -15.97 -17.10
N GLN A 185 -4.69 -15.80 -18.30
CA GLN A 185 -3.92 -15.69 -19.55
C GLN A 185 -3.40 -14.27 -19.79
N GLN A 186 -4.15 -13.29 -19.29
CA GLN A 186 -3.85 -11.88 -19.42
C GLN A 186 -4.39 -11.15 -18.20
N THR A 187 -3.57 -10.26 -17.64
CA THR A 187 -3.99 -9.28 -16.64
C THR A 187 -3.77 -7.88 -17.18
N ILE A 188 -4.66 -6.97 -16.83
CA ILE A 188 -4.56 -5.54 -17.16
C ILE A 188 -4.95 -4.74 -15.93
N ASP A 189 -4.03 -3.88 -15.51
CA ASP A 189 -4.19 -2.95 -14.39
C ASP A 189 -4.21 -1.52 -14.92
N ILE A 190 -5.28 -0.80 -14.58
CA ILE A 190 -5.43 0.62 -14.92
C ILE A 190 -5.52 1.43 -13.64
N ALA A 191 -4.68 2.47 -13.57
CA ALA A 191 -4.51 3.37 -12.45
C ALA A 191 -4.29 2.61 -11.14
N ASN A 192 -3.03 2.25 -10.87
CA ASN A 192 -2.62 1.66 -9.61
C ASN A 192 -1.89 2.70 -8.74
N ALA A 193 -2.23 2.72 -7.46
CA ALA A 193 -1.61 3.51 -6.43
C ALA A 193 -1.42 2.63 -5.19
N SER A 194 -0.20 2.55 -4.69
CA SER A 194 0.16 1.85 -3.47
C SER A 194 0.72 2.84 -2.48
N CYS A 195 0.10 2.96 -1.31
CA CYS A 195 0.61 3.79 -0.23
C CYS A 195 1.43 2.93 0.73
N GLY A 196 2.67 3.35 0.93
CA GLY A 196 3.54 2.78 1.95
C GLY A 196 3.02 3.11 3.36
N MET A 197 3.32 2.24 4.30
CA MET A 197 3.17 2.50 5.73
C MET A 197 4.53 2.86 6.33
N SER A 198 4.53 3.94 7.11
CA SER A 198 5.57 4.26 8.09
C SER A 198 5.23 3.57 9.41
N GLU A 199 6.22 3.22 10.23
CA GLU A 199 5.98 2.52 11.50
C GLU A 199 5.13 3.30 12.51
N ASP A 200 5.07 4.63 12.36
CA ASP A 200 4.24 5.50 13.20
C ASP A 200 2.73 5.33 12.95
N ASP A 201 2.35 4.81 11.77
CA ASP A 201 0.97 4.62 11.32
C ASP A 201 0.48 3.16 11.43
N ALA A 202 1.36 2.25 11.87
CA ALA A 202 0.95 0.88 12.15
C ALA A 202 -0.10 0.88 13.28
N PRO A 203 -1.22 0.13 13.15
CA PRO A 203 -2.16 -0.04 14.24
C PRO A 203 -1.42 -0.57 15.46
N LYS A 204 -1.32 0.25 16.52
CA LYS A 204 -0.71 -0.18 17.77
C LYS A 204 -1.41 -1.46 18.22
N PRO A 205 -0.67 -2.56 18.49
CA PRO A 205 -1.30 -3.79 18.94
C PRO A 205 -2.16 -3.50 20.18
N PRO A 206 -3.38 -4.06 20.27
CA PRO A 206 -4.21 -3.87 21.44
C PRO A 206 -3.58 -4.59 22.64
N GLY A 207 -2.90 -3.80 23.47
CA GLY A 207 -2.56 -4.10 24.86
C GLY A 207 -1.21 -4.80 25.08
N ASP A 208 -0.24 -4.02 25.57
CA ASP A 208 0.25 -4.28 26.93
C ASP A 208 -0.22 -3.10 27.78
N GLY A 209 -1.17 -3.36 28.67
CA GLY A 209 -1.45 -2.42 29.74
C GLY A 209 -0.26 -2.44 30.69
N ASP A 210 0.54 -1.37 30.70
CA ASP A 210 1.52 -1.10 31.75
C ASP A 210 1.37 0.37 32.19
N ASP A 211 0.64 0.50 33.29
CA ASP A 211 0.77 1.48 34.37
C ASP A 211 1.54 2.79 34.11
N GLY A 212 0.75 3.86 33.92
CA GLY A 212 0.91 5.11 34.67
C GLY A 212 2.25 5.84 34.57
N GLY A 213 2.48 6.55 33.47
CA GLY A 213 3.45 7.65 33.37
C GLY A 213 2.74 8.97 33.06
N ASP A 214 2.27 9.65 34.10
CA ASP A 214 1.76 11.04 34.02
C ASP A 214 2.96 11.98 33.76
N ASP A 215 3.24 12.24 32.49
CA ASP A 215 4.09 13.36 32.07
C ASP A 215 3.21 14.54 31.63
N GLY A 216 2.20 14.85 32.46
CA GLY A 216 1.46 16.10 32.38
C GLY A 216 2.35 17.24 32.88
N GLY A 217 2.73 18.14 31.98
CA GLY A 217 3.41 19.38 32.32
C GLY A 217 2.73 20.07 33.51
N LYS A 218 3.41 20.12 34.66
CA LYS A 218 2.91 20.80 35.86
C LYS A 218 2.78 22.29 35.56
N ALA A 219 1.57 22.76 35.31
CA ALA A 219 1.21 24.13 35.62
C ALA A 219 1.51 24.36 37.12
N PRO A 220 2.18 25.47 37.51
CA PRO A 220 2.43 25.77 38.91
C PRO A 220 1.11 25.83 39.67
N ARG A 221 1.03 25.13 40.82
CA ARG A 221 -0.16 25.20 41.68
C ARG A 221 -0.35 26.66 42.13
N PRO A 222 -1.55 27.24 41.98
CA PRO A 222 -1.82 28.58 42.48
C PRO A 222 -1.68 28.59 44.01
N THR A 223 -0.91 29.52 44.54
CA THR A 223 -0.80 29.75 45.98
C THR A 223 -2.09 30.40 46.47
N PRO A 224 -2.81 29.79 47.43
CA PRO A 224 -4.00 30.40 48.01
C PRO A 224 -3.64 31.71 48.71
N VAL A 225 -4.31 32.80 48.32
CA VAL A 225 -4.22 34.09 49.02
C VAL A 225 -5.22 34.05 50.17
N ALA A 226 -4.76 34.34 51.39
CA ALA A 226 -5.62 34.38 52.56
C ALA A 226 -6.59 35.59 52.48
N GLY A 227 -7.82 35.32 52.03
CA GLY A 227 -8.92 36.29 52.10
C GLY A 227 -9.70 36.12 53.40
N HIS A 228 -9.47 37.02 54.36
CA HIS A 228 -10.35 37.18 55.51
C HIS A 228 -11.59 37.98 55.10
N HIS A 229 -12.71 37.30 54.86
CA HIS A 229 -14.01 37.97 54.88
C HIS A 229 -15.01 37.15 55.71
N PRO A 230 -15.54 37.70 56.81
CA PRO A 230 -16.58 37.06 57.59
C PRO A 230 -17.91 37.17 56.85
N VAL A 231 -18.57 36.03 56.58
CA VAL A 231 -19.99 36.01 56.21
C VAL A 231 -20.82 35.97 57.49
N THR A 232 -21.49 37.08 57.79
CA THR A 232 -22.66 37.06 58.67
C THR A 232 -23.83 36.47 57.88
N GLY A 233 -24.53 35.51 58.49
CA GLY A 233 -25.67 34.81 57.90
C GLY A 233 -26.93 35.64 57.73
#